data_AF-L0G1S6-F1
#
_entry.id   AF-L0G1S6-F1
#
_cell.length_a   1.000
_cell.length_b   1.000
_cell.length_c   1.000
_cell.angle_alpha   90.00
_cell.angle_beta   90.00
_cell.angle_gamma   90.00
#
_symmetry.space_group_name_H-M   'P 1'
#
loop_
_entity.id
_entity.type
_entity.pdbx_description
1 polymer ?
#
loop_
_entity_poly.entity_id
_entity_poly.type
_entity_poly.pdbx_seq_one_letter_code
_entity_poly.pdbx_strand_id
1 'polypeptide(L)'
;MEIEIKKKLFLTVTLCLLYHIGQGQVLISLLLGDKLNSDKIEFGLDGGIAFTHLNGPNTSDMAHALHLGFYFDFYLKESLQLHTGVIVKSTMGAKGIPSYSLGDEELDQMLSTADVRRRLGYFSIPIFLKYRFGNSNFYVEAGPQIGWRNKAYDEFSDSILEKNDLSYEHNIKGEIKRADIGFTGGFGYRLMKGHGMNLGLRYYLGVIDISKSMPDPLYNRSLYLTVGIPIGAGKAEKNNVTTAY
;
A
#
# COMPACT_ATOMS: atom_id res chain seq x y z
N MET A 1 -6.34 7.57 44.28
CA MET A 1 -4.96 7.18 43.93
C MET A 1 -4.89 5.76 43.35
N GLU A 2 -5.36 4.73 44.06
CA GLU A 2 -5.26 3.32 43.61
C GLU A 2 -6.05 3.00 42.32
N ILE A 3 -7.24 3.58 42.14
CA ILE A 3 -8.07 3.42 40.94
C ILE A 3 -7.38 4.02 39.70
N GLU A 4 -6.68 5.13 39.88
CA GLU A 4 -6.00 5.84 38.80
C GLU A 4 -4.74 5.09 38.33
N ILE A 5 -4.03 4.45 39.27
CA ILE A 5 -2.90 3.55 38.99
C ILE A 5 -3.38 2.31 38.24
N LYS A 6 -4.51 1.69 38.64
CA LYS A 6 -5.09 0.53 37.93
C LYS A 6 -5.52 0.88 36.50
N LYS A 7 -6.08 2.08 36.28
CA LYS A 7 -6.44 2.57 34.93
C LYS A 7 -5.21 2.80 34.05
N LYS A 8 -4.15 3.42 34.59
CA LYS A 8 -2.89 3.63 33.86
C LYS A 8 -2.21 2.31 33.52
N LEU A 9 -2.19 1.35 34.45
CA LEU A 9 -1.63 0.02 34.21
C LEU A 9 -2.41 -0.76 33.15
N PHE A 10 -3.76 -0.73 33.20
CA PHE A 10 -4.61 -1.36 32.19
C PHE A 10 -4.40 -0.76 30.79
N LEU A 11 -4.29 0.58 30.71
CA LEU A 11 -4.01 1.28 29.45
C LEU A 11 -2.63 0.91 28.88
N THR A 12 -1.60 0.86 29.73
CA THR A 12 -0.24 0.47 29.33
C THR A 12 -0.19 -0.98 28.86
N VAL A 13 -0.83 -1.91 29.58
CA VAL A 13 -0.90 -3.32 29.20
C VAL A 13 -1.66 -3.48 27.88
N THR A 14 -2.75 -2.74 27.68
CA THR A 14 -3.52 -2.75 26.44
C THR A 14 -2.69 -2.19 25.27
N LEU A 15 -1.95 -1.10 25.48
CA LEU A 15 -1.03 -0.53 24.48
C LEU A 15 0.12 -1.50 24.14
N CYS A 16 0.67 -2.21 25.11
CA CYS A 16 1.71 -3.23 24.88
C CYS A 16 1.17 -4.45 24.11
N LEU A 17 -0.06 -4.88 24.40
CA LEU A 17 -0.73 -5.96 23.66
C LEU A 17 -1.04 -5.54 22.22
N LEU A 18 -1.52 -4.31 22.01
CA LEU A 18 -1.73 -3.73 20.67
C LEU A 18 -0.41 -3.60 19.89
N TYR A 19 0.70 -3.30 20.57
CA TYR A 19 2.03 -3.23 19.96
C TYR A 19 2.52 -4.61 19.48
N HIS A 20 2.30 -5.68 20.26
CA HIS A 20 2.66 -7.05 19.85
C HIS A 20 1.81 -7.57 18.69
N ILE A 21 0.54 -7.17 18.60
CA ILE A 21 -0.35 -7.48 17.47
C ILE A 21 0.18 -6.85 16.16
N GLY A 22 0.93 -5.75 16.23
CA GLY A 22 1.46 -5.02 15.08
C GLY A 22 2.50 -5.77 14.22
N GLN A 23 3.17 -6.80 14.75
CA GLN A 23 4.19 -7.57 14.01
C GLN A 23 3.64 -8.85 13.36
N GLY A 24 2.43 -9.27 13.74
CA GLY A 24 1.77 -10.50 13.24
C GLY A 24 0.63 -10.25 12.25
N GLN A 25 0.47 -9.04 11.71
CA GLN A 25 -0.75 -8.64 10.99
C GLN A 25 -1.14 -9.57 9.83
N VAL A 26 -0.18 -10.00 9.02
CA VAL A 26 -0.42 -10.97 7.92
C VAL A 26 -0.72 -12.37 8.47
N LEU A 27 -0.09 -12.75 9.60
CA LEU A 27 -0.32 -14.04 10.25
C LEU A 27 -1.69 -14.11 10.90
N ILE A 28 -2.14 -13.03 11.55
CA ILE A 28 -3.45 -12.90 12.17
C ILE A 28 -4.53 -12.92 11.10
N SER A 29 -4.28 -12.27 9.97
CA SER A 29 -5.20 -12.26 8.84
C SER A 29 -5.30 -13.66 8.19
N LEU A 30 -4.20 -14.42 8.14
CA LEU A 30 -4.21 -15.84 7.77
C LEU A 30 -4.91 -16.73 8.81
N LEU A 31 -4.73 -16.46 10.11
CA LEU A 31 -5.25 -17.26 11.22
C LEU A 31 -6.76 -17.03 11.47
N LEU A 32 -7.22 -15.79 11.29
CA LEU A 32 -8.61 -15.38 11.52
C LEU A 32 -9.39 -15.17 10.22
N GLY A 33 -8.74 -15.26 9.06
CA GLY A 33 -9.39 -15.02 7.77
C GLY A 33 -10.62 -15.89 7.54
N ASP A 34 -10.57 -17.16 7.96
CA ASP A 34 -11.72 -18.07 7.90
C ASP A 34 -12.93 -17.57 8.72
N LYS A 35 -12.70 -16.85 9.83
CA LYS A 35 -13.76 -16.25 10.67
C LYS A 35 -14.22 -14.88 10.20
N LEU A 36 -13.44 -14.22 9.36
CA LEU A 36 -13.75 -12.89 8.80
C LEU A 36 -14.56 -12.98 7.50
N ASN A 37 -14.63 -14.16 6.88
CA ASN A 37 -15.46 -14.40 5.70
C ASN A 37 -16.91 -14.74 6.10
N SER A 38 -17.86 -14.25 5.30
CA SER A 38 -19.28 -14.58 5.36
C SER A 38 -19.91 -14.44 3.98
N ASP A 39 -21.19 -14.77 3.83
CA ASP A 39 -21.92 -14.65 2.55
C ASP A 39 -21.87 -13.25 1.92
N LYS A 40 -21.66 -12.21 2.76
CA LYS A 40 -21.62 -10.82 2.32
C LYS A 40 -20.24 -10.17 2.45
N ILE A 41 -19.24 -10.89 2.96
CA ILE A 41 -17.91 -10.34 3.21
C ILE A 41 -16.89 -11.37 2.76
N GLU A 42 -16.10 -11.01 1.75
CA GLU A 42 -14.91 -11.76 1.38
C GLU A 42 -13.68 -11.08 1.95
N PHE A 43 -12.82 -11.86 2.60
CA PHE A 43 -11.54 -11.40 3.10
C PHE A 43 -10.39 -12.08 2.34
N GLY A 44 -9.34 -11.32 2.02
CA GLY A 44 -8.19 -11.85 1.30
C GLY A 44 -6.91 -11.03 1.45
N LEU A 45 -5.84 -11.53 0.84
CA LEU A 45 -4.57 -10.83 0.70
C LEU A 45 -4.50 -10.15 -0.66
N ASP A 46 -3.90 -8.97 -0.71
CA ASP A 46 -3.65 -8.21 -1.94
C ASP A 46 -2.15 -7.95 -2.04
N GLY A 47 -1.54 -8.23 -3.19
CA GLY A 47 -0.15 -7.91 -3.39
C GLY A 47 0.28 -7.96 -4.84
N GLY A 48 1.48 -7.47 -5.11
CA GLY A 48 2.04 -7.47 -6.45
C GLY A 48 3.11 -6.41 -6.64
N ILE A 49 3.25 -5.93 -7.87
CA ILE A 49 4.25 -4.93 -8.25
C ILE A 49 3.55 -3.61 -8.60
N ALA A 50 4.18 -2.52 -8.22
CA ALA A 50 3.79 -1.15 -8.52
C ALA A 50 4.90 -0.50 -9.33
N PHE A 51 4.51 0.20 -10.38
CA PHE A 51 5.36 1.09 -11.15
C PHE A 51 5.00 2.52 -10.80
N THR A 52 5.93 3.24 -10.21
CA THR A 52 5.67 4.50 -9.51
C THR A 52 6.44 5.64 -10.15
N HIS A 53 5.83 6.80 -10.20
CA HIS A 53 6.43 8.01 -10.74
C HIS A 53 5.96 9.22 -9.93
N LEU A 54 6.75 10.29 -9.91
CA LEU A 54 6.37 11.56 -9.31
C LEU A 54 6.06 12.57 -10.40
N ASN A 55 4.81 13.04 -10.46
CA ASN A 55 4.47 14.14 -11.35
C ASN A 55 4.94 15.46 -10.74
N GLY A 56 5.91 16.12 -11.38
CA GLY A 56 6.55 17.38 -10.97
C GLY A 56 7.52 17.89 -12.04
N PRO A 57 8.19 19.04 -11.83
CA PRO A 57 9.02 19.71 -12.84
C PRO A 57 10.37 19.03 -13.10
N ASN A 58 10.83 18.16 -12.19
CA ASN A 58 12.07 17.41 -12.37
C ASN A 58 11.77 16.10 -13.09
N THR A 59 12.56 15.80 -14.12
CA THR A 59 12.52 14.51 -14.81
C THR A 59 12.80 13.42 -13.78
N SER A 60 11.81 12.56 -13.55
CA SER A 60 11.97 11.41 -12.67
C SER A 60 11.63 10.17 -13.48
N ASP A 61 12.46 9.15 -13.34
CA ASP A 61 12.22 7.87 -13.96
C ASP A 61 11.24 7.06 -13.12
N MET A 62 10.49 6.20 -13.80
CA MET A 62 9.62 5.24 -13.17
C MET A 62 10.42 4.28 -12.27
N ALA A 63 10.04 4.18 -11.01
CA ALA A 63 10.57 3.20 -10.08
C ALA A 63 9.63 1.97 -9.99
N HIS A 64 10.16 0.83 -9.56
CA HIS A 64 9.36 -0.34 -9.25
C HIS A 64 9.35 -0.59 -7.74
N ALA A 65 8.22 -1.08 -7.24
CA ALA A 65 7.98 -1.33 -5.83
C ALA A 65 7.10 -2.56 -5.66
N LEU A 66 7.30 -3.30 -4.57
CA LEU A 66 6.33 -4.31 -4.16
C LEU A 66 5.25 -3.66 -3.30
N HIS A 67 4.00 -4.08 -3.51
CA HIS A 67 2.93 -3.79 -2.57
C HIS A 67 2.35 -5.07 -1.97
N LEU A 68 1.90 -4.97 -0.73
CA LEU A 68 1.30 -6.06 0.02
C LEU A 68 0.29 -5.49 1.02
N GLY A 69 -0.81 -6.19 1.19
CA GLY A 69 -1.94 -5.80 2.00
C GLY A 69 -2.94 -6.92 2.21
N PHE A 70 -4.03 -6.54 2.83
CA PHE A 70 -5.24 -7.35 2.93
C PHE A 70 -6.44 -6.52 2.50
N TYR A 71 -7.47 -7.20 2.02
CA TYR A 71 -8.68 -6.59 1.54
C TYR A 71 -9.94 -7.26 2.09
N PHE A 72 -11.02 -6.51 2.04
CA PHE A 72 -12.39 -6.91 2.28
C PHE A 72 -13.24 -6.47 1.10
N ASP A 73 -13.94 -7.41 0.48
CA ASP A 73 -15.00 -7.13 -0.48
C ASP A 73 -16.35 -7.32 0.24
N PHE A 74 -17.02 -6.20 0.53
CA PHE A 74 -18.38 -6.20 1.07
C PHE A 74 -19.37 -6.25 -0.09
N TYR A 75 -20.12 -7.35 -0.22
CA TYR A 75 -21.12 -7.52 -1.27
C TYR A 75 -22.35 -6.66 -0.96
N LEU A 76 -22.48 -5.54 -1.67
CA LEU A 76 -23.64 -4.65 -1.60
C LEU A 76 -24.81 -5.20 -2.43
N LYS A 77 -24.46 -5.81 -3.57
CA LYS A 77 -25.34 -6.57 -4.48
C LYS A 77 -24.53 -7.73 -5.08
N GLU A 78 -25.17 -8.61 -5.83
CA GLU A 78 -24.50 -9.74 -6.49
C GLU A 78 -23.37 -9.33 -7.44
N SER A 79 -23.49 -8.17 -8.09
CA SER A 79 -22.49 -7.62 -9.02
C SER A 79 -21.74 -6.41 -8.48
N LEU A 80 -22.10 -5.89 -7.30
CA LEU A 80 -21.54 -4.65 -6.76
C LEU A 80 -20.96 -4.89 -5.36
N GLN A 81 -19.69 -4.56 -5.22
CA GLN A 81 -18.92 -4.73 -3.99
C GLN A 81 -18.31 -3.39 -3.57
N LEU A 82 -18.18 -3.20 -2.26
CA LEU A 82 -17.28 -2.21 -1.68
C LEU A 82 -15.97 -2.91 -1.34
N HIS A 83 -14.92 -2.64 -2.11
CA HIS A 83 -13.56 -3.10 -1.88
C HIS A 83 -12.83 -2.12 -0.96
N THR A 84 -12.37 -2.59 0.18
CA THR A 84 -11.60 -1.78 1.13
C THR A 84 -10.55 -2.64 1.83
N GLY A 85 -9.60 -2.05 2.53
CA GLY A 85 -8.58 -2.81 3.25
C GLY A 85 -7.42 -1.94 3.70
N VAL A 86 -6.28 -2.59 3.93
CA VAL A 86 -5.03 -1.88 4.20
C VAL A 86 -3.92 -2.51 3.37
N ILE A 87 -3.33 -1.70 2.49
CA ILE A 87 -2.09 -1.98 1.81
C ILE A 87 -0.97 -1.59 2.78
N VAL A 88 -0.49 -2.59 3.54
CA VAL A 88 0.48 -2.41 4.62
C VAL A 88 1.88 -2.02 4.13
N LYS A 89 2.20 -2.41 2.89
CA LYS A 89 3.42 -2.02 2.20
C LYS A 89 3.00 -1.39 0.88
N SER A 90 3.03 -0.07 0.79
CA SER A 90 2.81 0.68 -0.45
C SER A 90 3.96 1.65 -0.64
N THR A 91 4.97 1.26 -1.41
CA THR A 91 6.08 2.16 -1.73
C THR A 91 5.74 2.92 -3.01
N MET A 92 5.79 4.24 -2.94
CA MET A 92 5.68 5.19 -4.03
C MET A 92 6.99 5.99 -4.16
N GLY A 93 7.07 6.86 -5.16
CA GLY A 93 8.24 7.68 -5.45
C GLY A 93 8.76 7.46 -6.87
N ALA A 94 10.01 7.81 -7.10
CA ALA A 94 10.65 7.79 -8.41
C ALA A 94 12.16 7.55 -8.27
N LYS A 95 12.86 7.34 -9.39
CA LYS A 95 14.32 7.22 -9.46
C LYS A 95 14.90 8.21 -10.48
N GLY A 96 16.23 8.28 -10.58
CA GLY A 96 16.90 9.17 -11.54
C GLY A 96 16.68 10.66 -11.23
N ILE A 97 16.44 10.99 -9.96
CA ILE A 97 16.40 12.38 -9.52
C ILE A 97 17.85 12.88 -9.46
N PRO A 98 18.17 14.08 -9.98
CA PRO A 98 19.51 14.63 -9.87
C PRO A 98 19.96 14.76 -8.41
N SER A 99 21.26 14.55 -8.17
CA SER A 99 21.90 14.82 -6.88
C SER A 99 21.66 16.26 -6.43
N TYR A 100 21.64 16.46 -5.11
CA TYR A 100 21.46 17.76 -4.49
C TYR A 100 22.28 17.84 -3.19
N SER A 101 22.57 19.05 -2.75
CA SER A 101 23.37 19.28 -1.54
C SER A 101 22.68 18.76 -0.29
N LEU A 102 23.42 17.98 0.49
CA LEU A 102 23.05 17.41 1.78
C LEU A 102 23.45 18.31 2.95
N GLY A 103 24.12 19.43 2.67
CA GLY A 103 24.64 20.36 3.68
C GLY A 103 25.93 19.88 4.35
N ASP A 104 26.61 18.92 3.75
CA ASP A 104 27.90 18.37 4.17
C ASP A 104 28.85 18.35 2.97
N GLU A 105 29.94 19.12 3.04
CA GLU A 105 30.84 19.31 1.90
C GLU A 105 31.51 18.02 1.42
N GLU A 106 31.80 17.08 2.32
CA GLU A 106 32.44 15.80 1.99
C GLU A 106 31.44 14.88 1.27
N LEU A 107 30.22 14.76 1.81
CA LEU A 107 29.16 13.98 1.16
C LEU A 107 28.75 14.58 -0.19
N ASP A 108 28.67 15.90 -0.30
CA ASP A 108 28.30 16.59 -1.53
C ASP A 108 29.34 16.37 -2.63
N GLN A 109 30.63 16.37 -2.27
CA GLN A 109 31.69 16.05 -3.22
C GLN A 109 31.61 14.58 -3.68
N MET A 110 31.40 13.66 -2.74
CA MET A 110 31.34 12.22 -3.01
C MET A 110 30.11 11.79 -3.82
N LEU A 111 28.97 12.47 -3.63
CA LEU A 111 27.67 12.11 -4.23
C LEU A 111 27.25 13.07 -5.35
N SER A 112 28.15 13.94 -5.81
CA SER A 112 27.88 14.95 -6.83
C SER A 112 27.34 14.35 -8.14
N THR A 113 27.72 13.12 -8.47
CA THR A 113 27.26 12.39 -9.67
C THR A 113 26.25 11.28 -9.37
N ALA A 114 25.83 11.12 -8.12
CA ALA A 114 24.93 10.04 -7.72
C ALA A 114 23.52 10.21 -8.29
N ASP A 115 22.93 9.09 -8.71
CA ASP A 115 21.51 9.02 -9.01
C ASP A 115 20.72 8.92 -7.70
N VAL A 116 19.66 9.72 -7.56
CA VAL A 116 18.80 9.70 -6.39
C VAL A 116 17.53 8.89 -6.65
N ARG A 117 17.27 7.91 -5.78
CA ARG A 117 16.01 7.18 -5.71
C ARG A 117 15.21 7.62 -4.50
N ARG A 118 14.09 8.29 -4.77
CA ARG A 118 13.14 8.71 -3.74
C ARG A 118 12.17 7.59 -3.39
N ARG A 119 12.14 7.20 -2.12
CA ARG A 119 11.32 6.07 -1.60
C ARG A 119 10.36 6.55 -0.53
N LEU A 120 9.09 6.56 -0.87
CA LEU A 120 8.00 7.01 0.00
C LEU A 120 7.15 5.81 0.40
N GLY A 121 7.27 5.36 1.65
CA GLY A 121 6.46 4.26 2.18
C GLY A 121 5.16 4.77 2.77
N TYR A 122 4.06 4.12 2.41
CA TYR A 122 2.71 4.40 2.88
C TYR A 122 2.01 3.14 3.41
N PHE A 123 1.14 3.36 4.40
CA PHE A 123 -0.02 2.51 4.66
C PHE A 123 -1.19 3.09 3.87
N SER A 124 -1.73 2.34 2.91
CA SER A 124 -2.79 2.87 2.05
C SER A 124 -4.12 2.17 2.28
N ILE A 125 -5.19 2.94 2.33
CA ILE A 125 -6.57 2.47 2.52
C ILE A 125 -7.32 2.75 1.21
N PRO A 126 -7.55 1.72 0.37
CA PRO A 126 -8.44 1.83 -0.78
C PRO A 126 -9.90 1.82 -0.33
N ILE A 127 -10.77 2.59 -0.98
CA ILE A 127 -12.22 2.54 -0.77
C ILE A 127 -12.87 2.57 -2.16
N PHE A 128 -12.99 1.40 -2.79
CA PHE A 128 -13.41 1.30 -4.18
C PHE A 128 -14.79 0.68 -4.30
N LEU A 129 -15.60 1.22 -5.21
CA LEU A 129 -16.73 0.48 -5.75
C LEU A 129 -16.20 -0.46 -6.83
N LYS A 130 -16.45 -1.75 -6.66
CA LYS A 130 -16.03 -2.82 -7.56
C LYS A 130 -17.28 -3.44 -8.19
N TYR A 131 -17.36 -3.38 -9.51
CA TYR A 131 -18.50 -3.85 -10.28
C TYR A 131 -18.09 -4.99 -11.21
N ARG A 132 -18.73 -6.15 -11.05
CA ARG A 132 -18.57 -7.33 -11.91
C ARG A 132 -19.59 -7.30 -13.04
N PHE A 133 -19.14 -7.50 -14.28
CA PHE A 133 -20.03 -7.45 -15.44
C PHE A 133 -20.83 -8.75 -15.60
N GLY A 134 -22.08 -8.76 -15.15
CA GLY A 134 -23.01 -9.88 -15.34
C GLY A 134 -22.41 -11.22 -14.88
N ASN A 135 -22.48 -12.23 -15.76
CA ASN A 135 -21.90 -13.56 -15.54
C ASN A 135 -20.42 -13.67 -15.92
N SER A 136 -19.77 -12.55 -16.25
CA SER A 136 -18.34 -12.56 -16.57
C SER A 136 -17.47 -12.52 -15.31
N ASN A 137 -16.25 -12.98 -15.47
CA ASN A 137 -15.22 -12.89 -14.44
C ASN A 137 -14.49 -11.53 -14.44
N PHE A 138 -14.85 -10.62 -15.36
CA PHE A 138 -14.26 -9.30 -15.42
C PHE A 138 -14.95 -8.36 -14.44
N TYR A 139 -14.15 -7.48 -13.84
CA TYR A 139 -14.64 -6.40 -13.02
C TYR A 139 -13.91 -5.10 -13.33
N VAL A 140 -14.56 -4.00 -13.01
CA VAL A 140 -13.94 -2.68 -12.88
C VAL A 140 -14.05 -2.24 -11.44
N GLU A 141 -13.09 -1.42 -11.00
CA GLU A 141 -13.13 -0.83 -9.67
C GLU A 141 -12.64 0.60 -9.72
N ALA A 142 -13.25 1.47 -8.92
CA ALA A 142 -12.82 2.84 -8.80
C ALA A 142 -13.22 3.44 -7.45
N GLY A 143 -12.40 4.36 -6.94
CA GLY A 143 -12.73 5.13 -5.75
C GLY A 143 -11.52 5.83 -5.14
N PRO A 144 -11.72 6.54 -4.02
CA PRO A 144 -10.62 7.19 -3.33
C PRO A 144 -9.67 6.18 -2.69
N GLN A 145 -8.40 6.59 -2.58
CA GLN A 145 -7.36 5.90 -1.85
C GLN A 145 -6.63 6.90 -0.97
N ILE A 146 -6.48 6.56 0.31
CA ILE A 146 -5.85 7.40 1.32
C ILE A 146 -4.54 6.75 1.74
N GLY A 147 -3.42 7.44 1.58
CA GLY A 147 -2.09 7.03 2.01
C GLY A 147 -1.65 7.74 3.28
N TRP A 148 -1.13 6.96 4.25
CA TRP A 148 -0.46 7.48 5.43
C TRP A 148 1.02 7.12 5.42
N ARG A 149 1.88 8.12 5.28
CA ARG A 149 3.32 7.96 5.10
C ARG A 149 3.99 7.47 6.39
N ASN A 150 4.66 6.33 6.30
CA ASN A 150 5.45 5.75 7.40
C ASN A 150 6.97 5.88 7.17
N LYS A 151 7.42 5.96 5.91
CA LYS A 151 8.82 6.11 5.51
C LYS A 151 8.96 7.15 4.41
N ALA A 152 10.06 7.90 4.43
CA ALA A 152 10.46 8.78 3.33
C ALA A 152 11.96 8.96 3.41
N TYR A 153 12.65 8.55 2.36
CA TYR A 153 14.10 8.65 2.26
C TYR A 153 14.51 8.72 0.80
N ASP A 154 15.61 9.42 0.57
CA ASP A 154 16.29 9.50 -0.71
C ASP A 154 17.55 8.67 -0.63
N GLU A 155 17.66 7.70 -1.53
CA GLU A 155 18.77 6.76 -1.63
C GLU A 155 19.68 7.25 -2.74
N PHE A 156 20.86 7.74 -2.38
CA PHE A 156 21.90 8.18 -3.29
C PHE A 156 22.72 6.96 -3.69
N SER A 157 22.84 6.71 -4.99
CA SER A 157 23.63 5.60 -5.53
C SER A 157 24.57 6.15 -6.59
N ASP A 158 25.87 6.06 -6.36
CA ASP A 158 26.86 6.42 -7.37
C ASP A 158 27.52 5.17 -7.97
N SER A 159 27.66 5.15 -9.30
CA SER A 159 28.23 4.04 -10.05
C SER A 159 29.74 4.21 -10.22
N ILE A 160 30.44 4.61 -9.16
CA ILE A 160 31.88 4.82 -9.20
C ILE A 160 32.57 3.56 -8.69
N LEU A 161 32.89 2.69 -9.64
CA LEU A 161 33.87 1.58 -9.54
C LEU A 161 33.38 0.26 -8.94
N GLU A 162 33.88 -0.81 -9.56
CA GLU A 162 33.59 -2.22 -9.30
C GLU A 162 33.57 -2.58 -7.80
N LYS A 163 32.45 -3.17 -7.33
CA LYS A 163 32.31 -3.87 -6.04
C LYS A 163 32.53 -3.03 -4.76
N ASN A 164 31.68 -2.02 -4.52
CA ASN A 164 30.83 -1.97 -3.32
C ASN A 164 30.03 -0.67 -3.24
N ASP A 165 28.70 -0.84 -3.18
CA ASP A 165 27.62 0.13 -3.01
C ASP A 165 27.86 1.17 -1.90
N LEU A 166 28.34 2.37 -2.25
CA LEU A 166 28.07 3.52 -1.38
C LEU A 166 26.61 3.93 -1.60
N SER A 167 25.72 3.39 -0.77
CA SER A 167 24.34 3.84 -0.66
C SER A 167 24.20 4.73 0.56
N TYR A 168 23.86 6.00 0.34
CA TYR A 168 23.55 6.93 1.43
C TYR A 168 22.04 7.16 1.47
N GLU A 169 21.41 6.83 2.61
CA GLU A 169 19.99 7.09 2.86
C GLU A 169 19.81 8.43 3.58
N HIS A 170 19.31 9.44 2.85
CA HIS A 170 18.93 10.72 3.42
C HIS A 170 17.46 10.71 3.85
N ASN A 171 17.17 11.07 5.09
CA ASN A 171 15.81 11.04 5.63
C ASN A 171 15.02 12.32 5.33
N ILE A 172 14.19 12.27 4.29
CA ILE A 172 13.31 13.37 3.86
C ILE A 172 11.92 13.34 4.51
N LYS A 173 11.73 12.65 5.64
CA LYS A 173 10.42 12.63 6.34
C LYS A 173 9.96 14.04 6.75
N GLY A 174 10.88 14.97 6.98
CA GLY A 174 10.56 16.36 7.31
C GLY A 174 9.83 17.07 6.17
N GLU A 175 10.25 16.81 4.94
CA GLU A 175 9.91 17.53 3.71
C GLU A 175 8.67 16.99 2.97
N ILE A 176 8.26 15.76 3.28
CA ILE A 176 7.09 15.13 2.65
C ILE A 176 5.89 15.14 3.61
N LYS A 177 4.71 15.55 3.12
CA LYS A 177 3.44 15.47 3.86
C LYS A 177 3.15 14.04 4.30
N ARG A 178 2.44 13.89 5.43
CA ARG A 178 2.10 12.57 5.98
C ARG A 178 0.90 11.95 5.26
N ALA A 179 -0.07 12.77 4.89
CA ALA A 179 -1.25 12.33 4.16
C ALA A 179 -1.01 12.49 2.66
N ASP A 180 -1.41 11.48 1.91
CA ASP A 180 -1.59 11.50 0.45
C ASP A 180 -3.01 11.01 0.17
N ILE A 181 -3.72 11.67 -0.74
CA ILE A 181 -5.07 11.29 -1.15
C ILE A 181 -5.12 11.35 -2.66
N GLY A 182 -5.76 10.35 -3.25
CA GLY A 182 -5.96 10.27 -4.68
C GLY A 182 -7.15 9.42 -5.05
N PHE A 183 -7.39 9.30 -6.34
CA PHE A 183 -8.36 8.37 -6.91
C PHE A 183 -7.62 7.23 -7.59
N THR A 184 -8.11 6.02 -7.37
CA THR A 184 -7.65 4.83 -8.08
C THR A 184 -8.77 4.34 -8.98
N GLY A 185 -8.43 4.03 -10.22
CA GLY A 185 -9.30 3.31 -11.14
C GLY A 185 -8.59 2.07 -11.65
N GLY A 186 -9.33 0.98 -11.88
CA GLY A 186 -8.76 -0.26 -12.33
C GLY A 186 -9.77 -1.20 -12.96
N PHE A 187 -9.23 -2.24 -13.57
CA PHE A 187 -10.00 -3.37 -14.05
C PHE A 187 -9.27 -4.65 -13.70
N GLY A 188 -10.00 -5.75 -13.66
CA GLY A 188 -9.40 -7.03 -13.33
C GLY A 188 -10.24 -8.21 -13.76
N TYR A 189 -9.69 -9.39 -13.50
CA TYR A 189 -10.26 -10.68 -13.85
C TYR A 189 -10.19 -11.62 -12.65
N ARG A 190 -11.31 -12.27 -12.35
CA ARG A 190 -11.42 -13.24 -11.25
C ARG A 190 -11.32 -14.67 -11.77
N LEU A 191 -10.31 -15.39 -11.29
CA LEU A 191 -10.05 -16.78 -11.65
C LEU A 191 -11.02 -17.74 -10.92
N MET A 192 -11.01 -19.00 -11.34
CA MET A 192 -11.78 -20.11 -10.73
C MET A 192 -13.29 -19.82 -10.60
N LYS A 193 -13.92 -19.44 -11.72
CA LYS A 193 -15.38 -19.24 -11.81
C LYS A 193 -15.96 -18.27 -10.76
N GLY A 194 -15.20 -17.25 -10.37
CA GLY A 194 -15.68 -16.21 -9.46
C GLY A 194 -15.41 -16.45 -7.97
N HIS A 195 -14.67 -17.50 -7.59
CA HIS A 195 -14.28 -17.79 -6.20
C HIS A 195 -12.77 -17.80 -5.96
N GLY A 196 -11.98 -17.66 -7.03
CA GLY A 196 -10.53 -17.72 -6.97
C GLY A 196 -9.85 -16.37 -6.90
N MET A 197 -8.56 -16.41 -7.25
CA MET A 197 -7.66 -15.26 -7.26
C MET A 197 -8.17 -14.14 -8.17
N ASN A 198 -7.94 -12.90 -7.74
CA ASN A 198 -8.19 -11.71 -8.52
C ASN A 198 -6.88 -11.27 -9.18
N LEU A 199 -6.88 -11.04 -10.49
CA LEU A 199 -5.79 -10.33 -11.19
C LEU A 199 -6.29 -8.93 -11.51
N GLY A 200 -5.50 -7.90 -11.23
CA GLY A 200 -5.92 -6.51 -11.41
C GLY A 200 -4.84 -5.62 -12.00
N LEU A 201 -5.29 -4.63 -12.77
CA LEU A 201 -4.51 -3.48 -13.18
C LEU A 201 -5.17 -2.24 -12.58
N ARG A 202 -4.45 -1.50 -11.73
CA ARG A 202 -4.95 -0.28 -11.07
C ARG A 202 -4.04 0.90 -11.37
N TYR A 203 -4.61 2.07 -11.59
CA TYR A 203 -3.86 3.31 -11.73
C TYR A 203 -4.29 4.30 -10.64
N TYR A 204 -3.34 4.70 -9.80
CA TYR A 204 -3.51 5.69 -8.75
C TYR A 204 -3.07 7.08 -9.22
N LEU A 205 -3.98 8.03 -9.03
CA LEU A 205 -3.81 9.45 -9.32
C LEU A 205 -3.87 10.25 -8.01
N GLY A 206 -2.71 10.54 -7.42
CA GLY A 206 -2.62 11.45 -6.27
C GLY A 206 -3.08 12.87 -6.62
N VAL A 207 -3.98 13.44 -5.82
CA VAL A 207 -4.53 14.79 -6.05
C VAL A 207 -4.01 15.82 -5.04
N ILE A 208 -3.33 15.36 -4.00
CA ILE A 208 -2.69 16.22 -3.00
C ILE A 208 -1.23 16.42 -3.38
N ASP A 209 -0.78 17.68 -3.34
CA ASP A 209 0.65 17.99 -3.37
C ASP A 209 1.30 17.45 -2.09
N ILE A 210 2.26 16.54 -2.23
CA ILE A 210 2.94 15.89 -1.11
C ILE A 210 4.18 16.66 -0.63
N SER A 211 4.62 17.68 -1.36
CA SER A 211 5.74 18.54 -0.97
C SER A 211 5.36 19.46 0.20
N LYS A 212 6.26 19.64 1.16
CA LYS A 212 6.16 20.72 2.17
C LYS A 212 7.16 21.85 1.94
N SER A 213 8.34 21.50 1.45
CA SER A 213 9.50 22.39 1.42
C SER A 213 10.10 22.55 0.02
N MET A 214 9.61 21.81 -0.98
CA MET A 214 10.06 21.98 -2.37
C MET A 214 9.19 23.04 -3.06
N PRO A 215 9.78 23.86 -3.95
CA PRO A 215 9.11 24.99 -4.60
C PRO A 215 7.93 24.56 -5.48
N ASP A 216 8.01 23.36 -6.05
CA ASP A 216 7.02 22.86 -6.99
C ASP A 216 6.20 21.71 -6.40
N PRO A 217 4.92 21.61 -6.78
CA PRO A 217 4.04 20.57 -6.28
C PRO A 217 4.45 19.20 -6.81
N LEU A 218 4.39 18.20 -5.94
CA LEU A 218 4.70 16.81 -6.27
C LEU A 218 3.49 15.93 -6.05
N TYR A 219 3.17 15.08 -7.02
CA TYR A 219 2.04 14.15 -6.92
C TYR A 219 2.46 12.73 -7.23
N ASN A 220 2.05 11.79 -6.37
CA ASN A 220 2.28 10.36 -6.61
C ASN A 220 1.43 9.85 -7.78
N ARG A 221 2.05 9.06 -8.65
CA ARG A 221 1.40 8.28 -9.70
C ARG A 221 1.88 6.85 -9.59
N SER A 222 0.95 5.89 -9.64
CA SER A 222 1.32 4.48 -9.52
C SER A 222 0.43 3.61 -10.39
N LEU A 223 1.04 2.78 -11.24
CA LEU A 223 0.39 1.68 -11.94
C LEU A 223 0.67 0.39 -11.17
N TYR A 224 -0.37 -0.27 -10.67
CA TYR A 224 -0.28 -1.52 -9.93
C TYR A 224 -0.70 -2.69 -10.80
N LEU A 225 0.13 -3.73 -10.80
CA LEU A 225 -0.26 -5.08 -11.19
C LEU A 225 -0.51 -5.88 -9.91
N THR A 226 -1.76 -6.27 -9.67
CA THR A 226 -2.20 -6.84 -8.41
C THR A 226 -2.65 -8.29 -8.57
N VAL A 227 -2.39 -9.07 -7.54
CA VAL A 227 -2.91 -10.41 -7.32
C VAL A 227 -3.59 -10.41 -5.96
N GLY A 228 -4.91 -10.59 -5.97
CA GLY A 228 -5.73 -10.80 -4.79
C GLY A 228 -5.94 -12.29 -4.56
N ILE A 229 -5.69 -12.79 -3.35
CA ILE A 229 -5.92 -14.17 -2.97
C ILE A 229 -7.00 -14.18 -1.88
N PRO A 230 -8.23 -14.65 -2.17
CA PRO A 230 -9.24 -14.79 -1.13
C PRO A 230 -8.80 -15.87 -0.14
N ILE A 231 -8.89 -15.56 1.15
CA ILE A 231 -8.63 -16.51 2.24
C ILE A 231 -9.97 -17.07 2.68
N GLY A 232 -10.09 -18.37 2.95
CA GLY A 232 -11.30 -18.97 3.55
C GLY A 232 -12.53 -19.12 2.66
N ALA A 233 -12.55 -18.54 1.44
CA ALA A 233 -13.70 -18.58 0.53
C ALA A 233 -14.19 -20.01 0.21
N GLY A 234 -13.28 -20.99 0.03
CA GLY A 234 -13.64 -22.38 -0.26
C GLY A 234 -14.20 -23.19 0.93
N LYS A 235 -14.07 -22.70 2.17
CA LYS A 235 -14.64 -23.35 3.37
C LYS A 235 -16.01 -22.80 3.73
N ALA A 236 -16.24 -21.50 3.52
CA ALA A 236 -17.55 -20.87 3.73
C ALA A 236 -18.64 -21.50 2.86
N GLU A 237 -18.31 -21.82 1.60
CA GLU A 237 -19.23 -22.51 0.68
C GLU A 237 -19.61 -23.91 1.16
N LYS A 238 -18.65 -24.71 1.68
CA LYS A 238 -18.94 -26.03 2.26
C LYS A 238 -19.87 -25.96 3.47
N ASN A 239 -19.72 -24.93 4.31
CA ASN A 239 -20.56 -24.79 5.49
C ASN A 239 -22.00 -24.39 5.13
N ASN A 240 -22.20 -23.55 4.11
CA ASN A 240 -23.55 -23.16 3.65
C ASN A 240 -24.30 -24.27 2.93
N VAL A 241 -23.59 -25.17 2.24
CA VAL A 241 -24.20 -26.38 1.65
C VAL A 241 -24.66 -27.36 2.73
N THR A 242 -24.09 -27.30 3.94
CA THR A 242 -24.39 -28.25 5.02
C THR A 242 -25.53 -27.77 5.94
N THR A 243 -25.85 -26.47 5.94
CA THR A 243 -26.89 -25.87 6.79
C THR A 243 -28.26 -25.69 6.11
N ALA A 244 -28.39 -26.04 4.83
CA ALA A 244 -29.68 -26.09 4.14
C ALA A 244 -30.39 -27.42 4.45
N TYR A 245 -31.05 -27.49 5.61
CA TYR A 245 -32.11 -28.47 5.92
C TYR A 245 -33.41 -27.75 6.21
#